data_AF-A0A2A5LWA2-F1
#
_entry.id   AF-A0A2A5LWA2-F1
#
_cell.length_a   1.000
_cell.length_b   1.000
_cell.length_c   1.000
_cell.angle_alpha   90.00
_cell.angle_beta   90.00
_cell.angle_gamma   90.00
#
_symmetry.space_group_name_H-M   'P 1'
#
loop_
_entity.id
_entity.type
_entity.pdbx_description
1 polymer ?
#
loop_
_entity_poly.entity_id
_entity_poly.type
_entity_poly.pdbx_seq_one_letter_code
_entity_poly.pdbx_strand_id
1 'polypeptide(L)'
;MSVIGAKTFFFYEGERQPSEFTVCDPGYFQNTHLRLPQKGITLLYGNKGPGSLIGAAVRKSAASGEGLCFADIKIDIGTWNGNKQRLDDFEICRFLNLPVRANREVLDDINTHWNSWLDQECEPTEAFPRKPSNRMDLLDRLIELEPYKHLNAIAYDVVTQFGIAKFVTVFNLQAIVQDEVNVIPPQTKIGFRTPAGQQCC
;
A
#
# COMPACT_ATOMS: atom_id res chain seq x y z
N MET A 1 17.27 -5.91 12.36
CA MET A 1 16.16 -5.88 11.38
C MET A 1 15.68 -4.45 11.28
N SER A 2 15.34 -4.02 10.07
CA SER A 2 14.87 -2.67 9.76
C SER A 2 13.37 -2.67 9.51
N VAL A 3 12.71 -1.58 9.88
CA VAL A 3 11.26 -1.40 9.68
C VAL A 3 10.96 -0.16 8.86
N ILE A 4 9.86 -0.17 8.14
CA ILE A 4 9.24 1.03 7.56
C ILE A 4 7.96 1.39 8.31
N GLY A 5 7.63 2.69 8.32
CA GLY A 5 6.35 3.18 8.81
C GLY A 5 5.34 3.34 7.67
N ALA A 6 4.12 2.88 7.91
CA ALA A 6 2.94 3.12 7.09
C ALA A 6 1.81 3.67 7.97
N LYS A 7 0.80 4.24 7.34
CA LYS A 7 -0.39 4.77 8.02
C LYS A 7 -1.66 4.23 7.37
N THR A 8 -2.72 4.13 8.14
CA THR A 8 -4.08 3.95 7.62
C THR A 8 -5.04 4.85 8.40
N PHE A 9 -6.23 5.03 7.86
CA PHE A 9 -7.34 5.60 8.58
C PHE A 9 -8.63 4.85 8.21
N PHE A 10 -9.59 4.87 9.12
CA PHE A 10 -10.92 4.31 8.89
C PHE A 10 -11.96 5.17 9.59
N PHE A 11 -13.14 5.21 8.98
CA PHE A 11 -14.31 5.88 9.54
C PHE A 11 -15.12 4.88 10.35
N TYR A 12 -15.86 5.39 11.34
CA TYR A 12 -16.82 4.59 12.10
C TYR A 12 -18.07 5.40 12.37
N GLU A 13 -19.21 4.71 12.48
CA GLU A 13 -20.49 5.32 12.85
C GLU A 13 -20.66 5.33 14.37
N GLY A 14 -21.37 6.34 14.87
CA GLY A 14 -21.70 6.47 16.29
C GLY A 14 -20.65 7.24 17.12
N GLU A 15 -20.94 7.39 18.41
CA GLU A 15 -20.16 8.23 19.31
C GLU A 15 -18.87 7.58 19.83
N ARG A 16 -18.74 6.25 19.70
CA ARG A 16 -17.62 5.47 20.24
C ARG A 16 -16.92 4.69 19.15
N GLN A 17 -15.59 4.71 19.18
CA GLN A 17 -14.78 3.90 18.29
C GLN A 17 -15.02 2.40 18.54
N PRO A 18 -14.92 1.55 17.50
CA PRO A 18 -15.10 0.12 17.65
C PRO A 18 -13.98 -0.47 18.52
N SER A 19 -14.26 -1.53 19.28
CA SER A 19 -13.23 -2.23 20.06
C SER A 19 -12.25 -2.99 19.17
N GLU A 20 -12.71 -3.45 18.00
CA GLU A 20 -11.91 -4.15 17.00
C GLU A 20 -12.22 -3.61 15.60
N PHE A 21 -11.20 -3.51 14.74
CA PHE A 21 -11.37 -3.11 13.34
C PHE A 21 -10.40 -3.89 12.45
N THR A 22 -10.88 -4.42 11.32
CA THR A 22 -10.03 -5.12 10.36
C THR A 22 -9.73 -4.22 9.16
N VAL A 23 -8.45 -3.90 8.95
CA VAL A 23 -8.00 -3.24 7.73
C VAL A 23 -7.95 -4.26 6.61
N CYS A 24 -8.74 -4.04 5.58
CA CYS A 24 -8.78 -4.88 4.39
C CYS A 24 -8.84 -4.04 3.11
N ASP A 25 -9.88 -3.22 2.96
CA ASP A 25 -10.04 -2.34 1.81
C ASP A 25 -9.73 -0.89 2.19
N PRO A 26 -8.77 -0.25 1.52
CA PRO A 26 -8.45 1.15 1.77
C PRO A 26 -9.54 2.07 1.21
N GLY A 27 -10.04 2.99 2.04
CA GLY A 27 -10.93 4.08 1.63
C GLY A 27 -10.19 5.40 1.36
N TYR A 28 -9.05 5.37 0.67
CA TYR A 28 -8.12 6.51 0.58
C TYR A 28 -8.43 7.49 -0.55
N PHE A 29 -9.72 7.76 -0.81
CA PHE A 29 -10.18 8.67 -1.86
C PHE A 29 -9.60 8.34 -3.24
N GLN A 30 -9.56 7.04 -3.56
CA GLN A 30 -9.09 6.59 -4.86
C GLN A 30 -10.04 7.05 -5.98
N ASN A 31 -9.52 7.11 -7.20
CA ASN A 31 -10.36 7.29 -8.37
C ASN A 31 -11.09 5.97 -8.71
N THR A 32 -12.20 6.04 -9.43
CA THR A 32 -13.05 4.87 -9.77
C THR A 32 -12.40 3.88 -10.72
N HIS A 33 -11.32 4.26 -11.40
CA HIS A 33 -10.59 3.41 -12.34
C HIS A 33 -9.40 2.68 -11.69
N LEU A 34 -8.98 3.12 -10.49
CA LEU A 34 -7.88 2.51 -9.78
C LEU A 34 -8.29 1.15 -9.23
N ARG A 35 -7.56 0.12 -9.65
CA ARG A 35 -7.64 -1.23 -9.12
C ARG A 35 -6.42 -1.46 -8.24
N LEU A 36 -6.65 -1.78 -6.98
CA LEU A 36 -5.60 -2.03 -6.00
C LEU A 36 -5.29 -3.53 -5.87
N PRO A 37 -4.09 -3.88 -5.41
CA PRO A 37 -3.75 -5.27 -5.09
C PRO A 37 -4.76 -5.92 -4.15
N GLN A 38 -5.06 -7.20 -4.40
CA GLN A 38 -6.01 -8.02 -3.66
C GLN A 38 -5.32 -9.09 -2.80
N LYS A 39 -4.05 -9.42 -3.08
CA LYS A 39 -3.25 -10.39 -2.31
C LYS A 39 -2.46 -9.78 -1.16
N GLY A 40 -2.57 -8.47 -0.96
CA GLY A 40 -1.93 -7.76 0.15
C GLY A 40 -2.83 -6.65 0.70
N ILE A 41 -2.47 -6.11 1.86
CA ILE A 41 -3.14 -4.92 2.40
C ILE A 41 -2.50 -3.67 1.84
N THR A 42 -3.29 -2.68 1.45
CA THR A 42 -2.76 -1.41 0.96
C THR A 42 -2.92 -0.32 2.02
N LEU A 43 -1.83 0.39 2.29
CA LEU A 43 -1.68 1.42 3.32
C LEU A 43 -1.11 2.71 2.70
N LEU A 44 -1.13 3.81 3.45
CA LEU A 44 -0.47 5.07 3.09
C LEU A 44 1.01 5.02 3.49
N TYR A 45 1.92 5.50 2.63
CA TYR A 45 3.36 5.48 2.90
C TYR A 45 4.05 6.79 2.57
N GLY A 46 5.01 7.15 3.42
CA GLY A 46 5.87 8.32 3.25
C GLY A 46 5.15 9.66 3.43
N ASN A 47 5.81 10.73 3.01
CA ASN A 47 5.33 12.10 3.24
C ASN A 47 4.61 12.70 2.02
N LYS A 48 4.79 12.13 0.82
CA LYS A 48 4.26 12.66 -0.45
C LYS A 48 2.79 12.27 -0.63
N GLY A 49 1.87 13.16 -0.28
CA GLY A 49 0.44 13.01 -0.51
C GLY A 49 -0.41 12.51 0.68
N PRO A 50 0.06 11.62 1.58
CA PRO A 50 -0.71 11.22 2.76
C PRO A 50 -1.24 12.37 3.61
N GLY A 51 -0.51 13.49 3.73
CA GLY A 51 -1.00 14.67 4.46
C GLY A 51 -2.29 15.26 3.85
N SER A 52 -2.39 15.31 2.52
CA SER A 52 -3.60 15.77 1.82
C SER A 52 -4.77 14.83 2.03
N LEU A 53 -4.51 13.51 2.01
CA LEU A 53 -5.53 12.48 2.23
C LEU A 53 -6.02 12.45 3.68
N ILE A 54 -5.11 12.56 4.65
CA ILE A 54 -5.43 12.66 6.08
C ILE A 54 -6.26 13.93 6.32
N GLY A 55 -5.84 15.07 5.78
CA GLY A 55 -6.61 16.32 5.89
C GLY A 55 -8.00 16.23 5.26
N ALA A 56 -8.12 15.52 4.13
CA ALA A 56 -9.42 15.24 3.51
C ALA A 56 -10.28 14.31 4.37
N ALA A 57 -9.70 13.29 5.00
CA ALA A 57 -10.40 12.41 5.91
C ALA A 57 -10.97 13.15 7.13
N VAL A 58 -10.18 14.04 7.74
CA VAL A 58 -10.63 14.89 8.86
C VAL A 58 -11.79 15.78 8.43
N ARG A 59 -11.70 16.45 7.27
CA ARG A 59 -12.79 17.29 6.76
C ARG A 59 -14.04 16.49 6.45
N LYS A 60 -13.89 15.29 5.87
CA LYS A 60 -15.02 14.39 5.60
C LYS A 60 -15.72 14.02 6.90
N SER A 61 -14.97 13.52 7.89
CA SER A 61 -15.50 13.17 9.22
C SER A 61 -16.25 14.33 9.87
N ALA A 62 -15.70 15.55 9.84
CA ALA A 62 -16.37 16.73 10.38
C ALA A 62 -17.67 17.10 9.64
N ALA A 63 -17.75 16.85 8.33
CA ALA A 63 -18.92 17.17 7.51
C ALA A 63 -20.01 16.09 7.57
N SER A 64 -19.64 14.81 7.68
CA SER A 64 -20.57 13.68 7.77
C SER A 64 -21.02 13.37 9.19
N GLY A 65 -20.27 13.82 10.20
CA GLY A 65 -20.48 13.43 11.59
C GLY A 65 -19.95 12.02 11.91
N GLU A 66 -19.25 11.37 10.98
CA GLU A 66 -18.60 10.08 11.21
C GLU A 66 -17.36 10.25 12.11
N GLY A 67 -17.10 9.26 12.96
CA GLY A 67 -15.84 9.17 13.68
C GLY A 67 -14.68 8.81 12.75
N LEU A 68 -13.46 9.16 13.16
CA LEU A 68 -12.25 8.90 12.39
C LEU A 68 -11.13 8.39 13.31
N CYS A 69 -10.57 7.24 12.96
CA CYS A 69 -9.37 6.70 13.59
C CYS A 69 -8.21 6.68 12.60
N PHE A 70 -7.00 6.87 13.13
CA PHE A 70 -5.74 6.66 12.42
C PHE A 70 -5.00 5.49 13.03
N ALA A 71 -4.23 4.75 12.24
CA ALA A 71 -3.29 3.79 12.77
C ALA A 71 -1.92 3.92 12.13
N ASP A 72 -0.89 3.93 12.97
CA ASP A 72 0.51 3.83 12.60
C ASP A 72 0.92 2.36 12.59
N ILE A 73 1.52 1.91 11.49
CA ILE A 73 1.85 0.51 11.25
C ILE A 73 3.34 0.40 10.93
N LYS A 74 4.00 -0.58 11.55
CA LYS A 74 5.39 -0.93 11.27
C LYS A 74 5.46 -2.23 10.51
N ILE A 75 6.30 -2.26 9.47
CA ILE A 75 6.48 -3.41 8.61
C ILE A 75 7.97 -3.74 8.58
N ASP A 76 8.32 -4.99 8.90
CA ASP A 76 9.67 -5.55 8.75
C ASP A 76 10.05 -5.64 7.27
N ILE A 77 11.25 -5.16 6.95
CA ILE A 77 11.76 -5.11 5.59
C ILE A 77 13.14 -5.78 5.44
N GLY A 78 13.53 -6.62 6.40
CA GLY A 78 14.85 -7.25 6.46
C GLY A 78 15.95 -6.24 6.78
N THR A 79 17.01 -6.22 5.99
CA THR A 79 18.14 -5.31 6.17
C THR A 79 17.99 -4.13 5.21
N TRP A 80 17.92 -2.92 5.76
CA TRP A 80 17.90 -1.71 4.95
C TRP A 80 19.22 -1.56 4.18
N ASN A 81 19.12 -1.45 2.85
CA ASN A 81 20.21 -1.04 1.99
C ASN A 81 19.95 0.39 1.53
N GLY A 82 20.87 1.33 1.74
CA GLY A 82 20.73 2.74 1.37
C GLY A 82 20.78 3.03 -0.13
N ASN A 83 21.23 2.08 -0.94
CA ASN A 83 21.34 2.22 -2.40
C ASN A 83 20.01 1.98 -3.12
N LYS A 84 19.98 2.30 -4.42
CA LYS A 84 18.90 1.81 -5.30
C LYS A 84 19.00 0.30 -5.39
N GLN A 85 17.89 -0.37 -5.16
CA GLN A 85 17.79 -1.83 -5.15
C GLN A 85 17.89 -2.39 -6.56
N ARG A 86 18.51 -3.56 -6.61
CA ARG A 86 18.63 -4.45 -7.76
C ARG A 86 17.78 -5.71 -7.52
N LEU A 87 17.62 -6.52 -8.55
CA LEU A 87 16.83 -7.75 -8.49
C LEU A 87 17.38 -8.76 -7.46
N ASP A 88 18.71 -8.85 -7.32
CA ASP A 88 19.42 -9.73 -6.38
C ASP A 88 19.36 -9.26 -4.92
N ASP A 89 18.92 -8.03 -4.64
CA ASP A 89 18.84 -7.48 -3.28
C ASP A 89 17.57 -7.91 -2.52
N PHE A 90 16.55 -8.45 -3.19
CA PHE A 90 15.20 -8.58 -2.63
C PHE A 90 15.07 -9.58 -1.48
N GLU A 91 15.96 -10.58 -1.39
CA GLU A 91 16.01 -11.50 -0.25
C GLU A 91 16.48 -10.81 1.04
N ILE A 92 17.37 -9.82 0.89
CA ILE A 92 18.02 -9.08 1.98
C ILE A 92 17.18 -7.87 2.38
N CYS A 93 16.78 -7.06 1.40
CA CYS A 93 15.98 -5.87 1.58
C CYS A 93 14.58 -6.09 0.97
N ARG A 94 13.65 -6.53 1.81
CA ARG A 94 12.33 -7.05 1.41
C ARG A 94 11.29 -5.96 1.18
N PHE A 95 11.72 -4.78 0.74
CA PHE A 95 10.84 -3.65 0.49
C PHE A 95 11.27 -2.85 -0.73
N LEU A 96 10.38 -2.71 -1.70
CA LEU A 96 10.65 -1.99 -2.94
C LEU A 96 9.86 -0.67 -3.00
N ASN A 97 10.55 0.46 -3.06
CA ASN A 97 9.90 1.78 -3.17
C ASN A 97 10.01 2.36 -4.60
N LEU A 98 8.94 2.19 -5.37
CA LEU A 98 8.86 2.58 -6.78
C LEU A 98 8.44 4.05 -6.96
N PRO A 99 9.00 4.74 -7.96
CA PRO A 99 10.21 4.40 -8.71
C PRO A 99 11.51 4.77 -7.99
N VAL A 100 11.41 5.47 -6.85
CA VAL A 100 12.51 6.24 -6.23
C VAL A 100 13.74 5.39 -5.89
N ARG A 101 13.51 4.16 -5.41
CA ARG A 101 14.53 3.26 -4.87
C ARG A 101 14.81 2.05 -5.75
N ALA A 102 14.19 1.96 -6.92
CA ALA A 102 14.53 0.94 -7.91
C ALA A 102 15.65 1.43 -8.83
N ASN A 103 16.61 0.56 -9.14
CA ASN A 103 17.58 0.82 -10.20
C ASN A 103 16.89 0.75 -11.58
N ARG A 104 17.63 1.10 -12.64
CA ARG A 104 17.07 1.08 -14.00
C ARG A 104 16.60 -0.32 -14.42
N GLU A 105 17.37 -1.34 -14.12
CA GLU A 105 17.07 -2.74 -14.43
C GLU A 105 15.72 -3.17 -13.84
N VAL A 106 15.50 -2.96 -12.54
CA VAL A 106 14.23 -3.25 -11.87
C VAL A 106 13.07 -2.45 -12.49
N LEU A 107 13.28 -1.18 -12.85
CA LEU A 107 12.24 -0.37 -13.48
C LEU A 107 11.89 -0.87 -14.89
N ASP A 108 12.88 -1.32 -15.66
CA ASP A 108 12.71 -1.84 -17.02
C ASP A 108 12.04 -3.22 -16.99
N ASP A 109 12.48 -4.10 -16.09
CA ASP A 109 11.91 -5.45 -15.90
C ASP A 109 10.43 -5.40 -15.51
N ILE A 110 10.07 -4.58 -14.51
CA ILE A 110 8.67 -4.36 -14.13
C ILE A 110 7.87 -3.85 -15.33
N ASN A 111 8.39 -2.88 -16.09
CA ASN A 111 7.66 -2.31 -17.22
C ASN A 111 7.39 -3.36 -18.32
N THR A 112 8.36 -4.24 -18.59
CA THR A 112 8.22 -5.34 -19.55
C THR A 112 7.12 -6.31 -19.10
N HIS A 113 7.15 -6.78 -17.85
CA HIS A 113 6.10 -7.65 -17.33
C HIS A 113 4.73 -6.97 -17.33
N TRP A 114 4.68 -5.72 -16.88
CA TRP A 114 3.45 -4.94 -16.79
C TRP A 114 2.76 -4.80 -18.14
N ASN A 115 3.50 -4.36 -19.17
CA ASN A 115 2.96 -4.18 -20.50
C ASN A 115 2.62 -5.50 -21.19
N SER A 116 3.34 -6.59 -20.88
CA SER A 116 2.97 -7.92 -21.36
C SER A 116 1.62 -8.38 -20.81
N TRP A 117 1.31 -8.11 -19.53
CA TRP A 117 0.01 -8.44 -18.96
C TRP A 117 -1.12 -7.54 -19.45
N LEU A 118 -0.85 -6.25 -19.68
CA LEU A 118 -1.83 -5.34 -20.27
C LEU A 118 -2.18 -5.79 -21.70
N ASP A 119 -1.19 -6.17 -22.50
CA ASP A 119 -1.40 -6.68 -23.87
C ASP A 119 -2.28 -7.94 -23.89
N GLN A 120 -2.05 -8.88 -22.95
CA GLN A 120 -2.90 -10.08 -22.79
C GLN A 120 -4.37 -9.76 -22.48
N GLU A 121 -4.63 -8.59 -21.88
CA GLU A 121 -5.97 -8.10 -21.56
C GLU A 121 -6.49 -7.07 -22.58
N CYS A 122 -5.79 -6.87 -23.69
CA CYS A 122 -6.08 -5.87 -24.73
C CYS A 122 -6.14 -4.42 -24.18
N GLU A 123 -5.36 -4.14 -23.13
CA GLU A 123 -5.25 -2.82 -22.50
C GLU A 123 -4.06 -2.04 -23.10
N PRO A 124 -4.11 -0.69 -23.12
CA PRO A 124 -3.05 0.13 -23.69
C PRO A 124 -1.75 0.04 -22.88
N THR A 125 -0.61 0.14 -23.57
CA THR A 125 0.70 0.17 -22.91
C THR A 125 0.86 1.38 -21.99
N GLU A 126 1.52 1.16 -20.86
CA GLU A 126 1.79 2.17 -19.85
C GLU A 126 3.29 2.36 -19.60
N ALA A 127 3.63 3.45 -18.90
CA ALA A 127 4.99 3.76 -18.48
C ALA A 127 5.26 3.40 -17.00
N PHE A 128 4.44 2.55 -16.38
CA PHE A 128 4.66 2.06 -15.02
C PHE A 128 5.95 1.22 -14.94
N PRO A 129 6.80 1.35 -13.91
CA PRO A 129 6.61 2.12 -12.67
C PRO A 129 7.14 3.57 -12.69
N ARG A 130 7.57 4.09 -13.85
CA ARG A 130 8.06 5.47 -13.97
C ARG A 130 6.94 6.51 -13.94
N LYS A 131 5.74 6.12 -14.37
CA LYS A 131 4.49 6.87 -14.17
C LYS A 131 3.50 5.99 -13.39
N PRO A 132 2.63 6.58 -12.54
CA PRO A 132 1.56 5.86 -11.87
C PRO A 132 0.67 5.10 -12.87
N SER A 133 0.16 3.95 -12.45
CA SER A 133 -0.82 3.14 -13.18
C SER A 133 -2.14 3.11 -12.41
N ASN A 134 -3.25 2.92 -13.13
CA ASN A 134 -4.53 2.58 -12.52
C ASN A 134 -4.69 1.06 -12.29
N ARG A 135 -3.82 0.23 -12.87
CA ARG A 135 -3.86 -1.24 -12.81
C ARG A 135 -2.94 -1.80 -11.72
N MET A 136 -2.97 -1.21 -10.53
CA MET A 136 -2.10 -1.65 -9.44
C MET A 136 -2.41 -3.07 -8.96
N ASP A 137 -3.57 -3.62 -9.30
CA ASP A 137 -3.91 -5.04 -9.16
C ASP A 137 -2.86 -5.98 -9.79
N LEU A 138 -2.16 -5.54 -10.84
CA LEU A 138 -1.11 -6.35 -11.47
C LEU A 138 0.12 -6.59 -10.57
N LEU A 139 0.28 -5.86 -9.46
CA LEU A 139 1.28 -6.20 -8.44
C LEU A 139 1.02 -7.58 -7.81
N ASP A 140 -0.23 -8.05 -7.80
CA ASP A 140 -0.58 -9.41 -7.34
C ASP A 140 0.03 -10.51 -8.23
N ARG A 141 0.32 -10.20 -9.49
CA ARG A 141 1.06 -11.09 -10.41
C ARG A 141 2.56 -10.91 -10.24
N LEU A 142 3.02 -9.67 -10.11
CA LEU A 142 4.43 -9.36 -9.92
C LEU A 142 5.02 -10.07 -8.70
N ILE A 143 4.32 -10.05 -7.57
CA ILE A 143 4.78 -10.66 -6.32
C ILE A 143 4.88 -12.20 -6.39
N GLU A 144 4.37 -12.84 -7.44
CA GLU A 144 4.51 -14.29 -7.63
C GLU A 144 5.76 -14.67 -8.43
N LEU A 145 6.39 -13.69 -9.09
CA LEU A 145 7.58 -13.90 -9.91
C LEU A 145 8.85 -13.88 -9.06
N GLU A 146 9.86 -14.60 -9.53
CA GLU A 146 11.23 -14.36 -9.08
C GLU A 146 11.77 -13.05 -9.66
N PRO A 147 12.53 -12.25 -8.88
CA PRO A 147 12.82 -12.39 -7.45
C PRO A 147 11.81 -11.64 -6.55
N TYR A 148 10.75 -11.06 -7.12
CA TYR A 148 9.80 -10.21 -6.43
C TYR A 148 9.07 -10.90 -5.27
N LYS A 149 8.88 -12.21 -5.33
CA LYS A 149 8.25 -13.03 -4.27
C LYS A 149 8.92 -12.93 -2.90
N HIS A 150 10.17 -12.46 -2.85
CA HIS A 150 10.91 -12.26 -1.60
C HIS A 150 10.55 -10.95 -0.88
N LEU A 151 9.86 -10.03 -1.57
CA LEU A 151 9.45 -8.75 -1.00
C LEU A 151 8.28 -8.94 -0.03
N ASN A 152 8.37 -8.29 1.14
CA ASN A 152 7.25 -8.17 2.07
C ASN A 152 6.28 -7.07 1.61
N ALA A 153 6.80 -5.99 1.03
CA ALA A 153 6.01 -4.83 0.66
C ALA A 153 6.55 -4.06 -0.55
N ILE A 154 5.65 -3.41 -1.29
CA ILE A 154 5.96 -2.55 -2.43
C ILE A 154 5.27 -1.20 -2.25
N ALA A 155 6.02 -0.11 -2.23
CA ALA A 155 5.48 1.25 -2.23
C ALA A 155 5.46 1.84 -3.64
N TYR A 156 4.39 2.55 -3.99
CA TYR A 156 4.14 3.05 -5.33
C TYR A 156 3.29 4.33 -5.32
N ASP A 157 3.42 5.12 -6.38
CA ASP A 157 2.64 6.35 -6.53
C ASP A 157 1.27 6.04 -7.18
N VAL A 158 0.22 6.68 -6.67
CA VAL A 158 -1.17 6.56 -7.12
C VAL A 158 -1.75 7.95 -7.35
N VAL A 159 -2.55 8.12 -8.40
CA VAL A 159 -3.35 9.33 -8.61
C VAL A 159 -4.67 9.21 -7.87
N THR A 160 -4.82 10.00 -6.81
CA THR A 160 -6.05 10.09 -6.00
C THR A 160 -6.88 11.31 -6.38
N GLN A 161 -8.06 11.47 -5.77
CA GLN A 161 -8.88 12.68 -5.92
C GLN A 161 -8.16 13.96 -5.45
N PHE A 162 -7.13 13.84 -4.59
CA PHE A 162 -6.37 14.96 -4.03
C PHE A 162 -4.95 15.04 -4.58
N GLY A 163 -4.71 14.45 -5.75
CA GLY A 163 -3.40 14.42 -6.43
C GLY A 163 -2.62 13.14 -6.17
N ILE A 164 -1.31 13.17 -6.47
CA ILE A 164 -0.45 11.99 -6.32
C ILE A 164 -0.17 11.72 -4.84
N ALA A 165 -0.50 10.52 -4.39
CA ALA A 165 -0.13 10.00 -3.09
C ALA A 165 0.71 8.73 -3.23
N LYS A 166 1.55 8.45 -2.23
CA LYS A 166 2.31 7.22 -2.18
C LYS A 166 1.61 6.21 -1.27
N PHE A 167 1.28 5.06 -1.84
CA PHE A 167 0.73 3.91 -1.14
C PHE A 167 1.82 2.85 -0.95
N VAL A 168 1.56 1.90 -0.06
CA VAL A 168 2.35 0.68 0.10
C VAL A 168 1.41 -0.50 0.21
N THR A 169 1.68 -1.57 -0.53
CA THR A 169 1.00 -2.85 -0.34
C THR A 169 1.92 -3.80 0.40
N VAL A 170 1.43 -4.39 1.48
CA VAL A 170 2.10 -5.43 2.25
C VAL A 170 1.52 -6.78 1.84
N PHE A 171 2.31 -7.58 1.16
CA PHE A 171 1.93 -8.91 0.66
C PHE A 171 2.19 -10.01 1.70
N ASN A 172 3.21 -9.83 2.54
CA ASN A 172 3.46 -10.71 3.67
C ASN A 172 2.94 -10.08 4.96
N LEU A 173 1.72 -10.44 5.38
CA LEU A 173 1.10 -9.87 6.59
C LEU A 173 1.85 -10.23 7.89
N GLN A 174 2.64 -11.31 7.89
CA GLN A 174 3.48 -11.66 9.05
C GLN A 174 4.64 -10.68 9.25
N ALA A 175 4.96 -9.86 8.25
CA ALA A 175 5.94 -8.80 8.38
C ALA A 175 5.42 -7.58 9.14
N ILE A 176 4.11 -7.49 9.42
CA ILE A 176 3.54 -6.42 10.23
C ILE A 176 3.91 -6.67 11.70
N VAL A 177 4.62 -5.72 12.30
CA VAL A 177 5.03 -5.79 13.70
C VAL A 177 3.84 -5.40 14.58
N GLN A 178 3.00 -6.37 14.92
CA GLN A 178 1.71 -6.15 15.61
C GLN A 178 1.86 -5.35 16.91
N ASP A 179 2.91 -5.60 17.69
CA ASP A 179 3.17 -4.90 18.96
C ASP A 179 3.56 -3.42 18.78
N GLU A 180 3.91 -3.01 17.56
CA GLU A 180 4.23 -1.62 17.21
C GLU A 180 3.11 -0.92 16.44
N VAL A 181 1.92 -1.54 16.37
CA VAL A 181 0.75 -0.90 15.76
C VAL A 181 0.06 0.00 16.78
N ASN A 182 -0.07 1.29 16.45
CA ASN A 182 -0.66 2.28 17.34
C ASN A 182 -1.89 2.92 16.70
N VAL A 183 -3.04 2.85 17.38
CA VAL A 183 -4.29 3.45 16.91
C VAL A 183 -4.60 4.73 17.68
N ILE A 184 -5.05 5.75 16.97
CA ILE A 184 -5.39 7.06 17.51
C ILE A 184 -6.85 7.36 17.13
N PRO A 185 -7.77 7.49 18.12
CA PRO A 185 -7.53 7.37 19.56
C PRO A 185 -7.30 5.91 20.04
N PRO A 186 -6.66 5.69 21.20
CA PRO A 186 -6.18 4.37 21.63
C PRO A 186 -7.26 3.57 22.36
N GLN A 187 -8.18 2.94 21.63
CA GLN A 187 -9.15 1.97 22.20
C GLN A 187 -9.53 0.85 21.22
N THR A 188 -9.10 0.95 19.96
CA THR A 188 -9.43 -0.04 18.92
C THR A 188 -8.24 -0.95 18.71
N LYS A 189 -8.47 -2.26 18.82
CA LYS A 189 -7.53 -3.27 18.37
C LYS A 189 -7.67 -3.45 16.86
N ILE A 190 -6.56 -3.37 16.13
CA ILE A 190 -6.60 -3.46 14.67
C ILE A 190 -6.10 -4.82 14.19
N GLY A 191 -6.83 -5.40 13.25
CA GLY A 191 -6.45 -6.61 12.52
C GLY A 191 -6.20 -6.29 11.05
N PHE A 192 -5.63 -7.26 10.33
CA PHE A 192 -5.30 -7.12 8.91
C PHE A 192 -5.77 -8.33 8.13
N ARG A 193 -6.37 -8.09 6.96
CA ARG A 193 -6.82 -9.15 6.06
C ARG A 193 -6.68 -8.70 4.61
N THR A 194 -6.29 -9.61 3.73
CA THR A 194 -6.24 -9.32 2.28
C THR A 194 -7.67 -9.20 1.71
N PRO A 195 -7.91 -8.28 0.76
CA PRO A 195 -9.23 -8.14 0.10
C PRO A 195 -9.79 -9.43 -0.51
N ALA A 196 -8.95 -10.31 -1.07
CA ALA A 196 -9.38 -11.58 -1.67
C ALA A 196 -9.95 -12.61 -0.65
N GLY A 197 -9.76 -12.39 0.66
CA GLY A 197 -10.09 -13.36 1.71
C GLY A 197 -11.45 -13.14 2.40
N GLN A 198 -12.57 -13.09 1.65
CA GLN A 198 -13.96 -12.93 2.14
C GLN A 198 -14.28 -11.64 2.93
N GLN A 199 -15.55 -11.21 2.83
CA GLN A 199 -16.11 -9.90 3.19
C GLN A 199 -15.50 -9.27 4.46
N CYS A 200 -14.97 -8.06 4.27
CA CYS A 200 -14.67 -7.11 5.32
C CYS A 200 -15.92 -6.85 6.18
N CYS A 201 -15.84 -7.13 7.48
CA CYS A 201 -16.82 -6.71 8.47
C CYS A 201 -16.07 -6.06 9.63
#